data_AF-A0A5R9Q042-F1
#
_entry.id   AF-A0A5R9Q042-F1
#
_cell.length_a   1.000
_cell.length_b   1.000
_cell.length_c   1.000
_cell.angle_alpha   90.00
_cell.angle_beta   90.00
_cell.angle_gamma   90.00
#
_symmetry.space_group_name_H-M   'P 1'
#
loop_
_entity.id
_entity.type
_entity.pdbx_description
1 polymer ?
#
loop_
_entity_poly.entity_id
_entity_poly.type
_entity_poly.pdbx_seq_one_letter_code
_entity_poly.pdbx_strand_id
1 'polypeptide(L)'
;MSFFYLLPAYWLSGMLLYASSPRQQFLKTHQFKPPRWLALVIIALISVITLSLLIGAHFSPVVAGIFALLGLMLFIPAPVFLLNHKPQWAIASIIAICLLSAGLQLISGGQ
;
A
#
# COMPACT_ATOMS: atom_id res chain seq x y z
N MET A 1 10.68 -16.79 2.58
CA MET A 1 9.78 -16.23 1.55
C MET A 1 9.74 -14.72 1.70
N SER A 2 9.92 -13.97 0.62
CA SER A 2 9.82 -12.51 0.69
C SER A 2 8.41 -12.05 0.30
N PHE A 3 7.95 -11.01 0.98
CA PHE A 3 6.60 -10.45 0.85
C PHE A 3 6.59 -9.18 0.01
N PHE A 4 7.64 -8.95 -0.78
CA PHE A 4 7.81 -7.71 -1.53
C PHE A 4 6.74 -7.52 -2.61
N TYR A 5 6.13 -8.59 -3.11
CA TYR A 5 4.96 -8.55 -4.00
C TYR A 5 3.74 -7.80 -3.45
N LEU A 6 3.67 -7.56 -2.13
CA LEU A 6 2.59 -6.76 -1.53
C LEU A 6 2.85 -5.25 -1.59
N LEU A 7 4.07 -4.81 -1.88
CA LEU A 7 4.44 -3.38 -1.94
C LEU A 7 3.51 -2.55 -2.85
N PRO A 8 3.17 -3.00 -4.07
CA PRO A 8 2.25 -2.25 -4.93
C PRO A 8 0.83 -2.16 -4.34
N ALA A 9 0.38 -3.21 -3.64
CA ALA A 9 -0.93 -3.22 -3.00
C ALA A 9 -0.99 -2.23 -1.84
N TYR A 10 0.05 -2.19 -1.00
CA TYR A 10 0.20 -1.19 0.06
C TYR A 10 0.19 0.24 -0.50
N TRP A 11 0.95 0.49 -1.57
CA TRP A 11 0.98 1.79 -2.24
C TRP A 11 -0.39 2.21 -2.78
N LEU A 12 -1.06 1.31 -3.51
CA LEU A 12 -2.40 1.55 -4.05
C LEU A 12 -3.42 1.85 -2.95
N SER A 13 -3.33 1.14 -1.82
CA SER A 13 -4.21 1.37 -0.68
C SER A 13 -4.05 2.78 -0.09
N GLY A 14 -2.81 3.30 -0.03
CA GLY A 14 -2.54 4.68 0.37
C GLY A 14 -3.09 5.69 -0.63
N MET A 15 -3.00 5.41 -1.94
CA MET A 15 -3.59 6.26 -2.98
C MET A 15 -5.12 6.32 -2.87
N LEU A 16 -5.78 5.18 -2.65
CA LEU A 16 -7.22 5.09 -2.47
C LEU A 16 -7.68 5.81 -1.20
N LEU A 17 -6.94 5.63 -0.09
CA LEU A 17 -7.23 6.32 1.15
C LEU A 17 -7.11 7.84 0.99
N TYR A 18 -6.06 8.32 0.33
CA TYR A 18 -5.89 9.73 -0.01
C TYR A 18 -7.05 10.27 -0.87
N ALA A 19 -7.38 9.56 -1.96
CA ALA A 19 -8.46 9.95 -2.88
C ALA A 19 -9.84 9.97 -2.20
N SER A 20 -10.07 9.09 -1.23
CA SER A 20 -11.30 9.04 -0.44
C SER A 20 -11.38 10.06 0.70
N SER A 21 -10.29 10.81 0.97
CA SER A 21 -10.24 11.73 2.10
C SER A 21 -11.14 12.97 1.89
N PRO A 22 -11.86 13.45 2.93
CA PRO A 22 -12.75 14.61 2.83
C PRO A 22 -12.05 15.87 2.32
N ARG A 23 -10.76 16.06 2.64
CA ARG A 23 -9.96 17.20 2.18
C ARG A 23 -9.85 17.26 0.64
N GLN A 24 -9.78 16.10 -0.02
CA GLN A 24 -9.77 16.06 -1.49
C GLN A 24 -11.12 16.41 -2.09
N GLN A 25 -12.21 16.16 -1.36
CA GLN A 25 -13.57 16.42 -1.84
C GLN A 25 -13.87 17.91 -1.99
N PHE A 26 -13.28 18.76 -1.13
CA PHE A 26 -13.40 20.21 -1.20
C PHE A 26 -12.58 20.84 -2.34
N LEU A 27 -11.42 20.25 -2.66
CA LEU A 27 -10.50 20.79 -3.67
C LEU A 27 -10.83 20.32 -5.10
N LYS A 28 -11.53 19.19 -5.25
CA LYS A 28 -11.69 18.49 -6.55
C LYS A 28 -13.11 17.93 -6.68
N THR A 29 -14.03 18.78 -7.10
CA THR A 29 -15.46 18.45 -7.29
C THR A 29 -15.73 17.53 -8.48
N HIS A 30 -14.89 17.55 -9.53
CA HIS A 30 -15.10 16.80 -10.79
C HIS A 30 -14.32 15.48 -10.96
N GLN A 31 -13.60 15.01 -9.93
CA GLN A 31 -12.84 13.76 -10.04
C GLN A 31 -13.61 12.56 -9.47
N PHE A 32 -13.31 11.37 -10.00
CA PHE A 32 -13.81 10.10 -9.46
C PHE A 32 -13.41 9.97 -7.98
N LYS A 33 -14.41 9.75 -7.12
CA LYS A 33 -14.24 9.64 -5.67
C LYS A 33 -14.46 8.19 -5.27
N PRO A 34 -13.39 7.41 -5.03
CA PRO A 34 -13.57 6.07 -4.49
C PRO A 34 -14.23 6.18 -3.11
N PRO A 35 -15.21 5.32 -2.81
CA PRO A 35 -15.85 5.35 -1.50
C PRO A 35 -14.85 4.99 -0.40
N ARG A 36 -14.88 5.72 0.72
CA ARG A 36 -13.94 5.54 1.83
C ARG A 36 -13.96 4.12 2.40
N TRP A 37 -15.13 3.49 2.44
CA TRP A 37 -15.27 2.10 2.89
C TRP A 37 -14.48 1.13 2.01
N LEU A 38 -14.39 1.36 0.69
CA LEU A 38 -13.60 0.52 -0.21
C LEU A 38 -12.11 0.59 0.12
N ALA A 39 -11.58 1.80 0.37
CA ALA A 39 -10.19 1.98 0.77
C ALA A 39 -9.89 1.25 2.10
N LEU A 40 -10.80 1.34 3.08
CA LEU A 40 -10.66 0.65 4.36
C LEU A 40 -10.74 -0.87 4.23
N VAL A 41 -11.65 -1.38 3.39
CA VAL A 41 -11.77 -2.81 3.11
C VAL A 41 -10.49 -3.33 2.44
N ILE A 42 -9.92 -2.61 1.49
CA ILE A 42 -8.66 -2.99 0.83
C ILE A 42 -7.50 -3.00 1.83
N ILE A 43 -7.39 -2.00 2.69
CA ILE A 43 -6.37 -1.95 3.75
C ILE A 43 -6.52 -3.14 4.70
N ALA A 44 -7.75 -3.44 5.13
CA ALA A 44 -8.04 -4.58 6.01
C ALA A 44 -7.66 -5.91 5.35
N LEU A 45 -8.04 -6.11 4.08
CA LEU A 45 -7.68 -7.32 3.31
C LEU A 45 -6.17 -7.47 3.17
N ILE A 46 -5.45 -6.42 2.79
CA ILE A 46 -3.99 -6.44 2.67
C ILE A 46 -3.33 -6.75 4.02
N SER A 47 -3.85 -6.21 5.11
CA SER A 47 -3.34 -6.47 6.47
C SER A 47 -3.53 -7.94 6.86
N VAL A 48 -4.72 -8.50 6.60
CA VAL A 48 -5.03 -9.92 6.86
C VAL A 48 -4.14 -10.84 6.02
N ILE A 49 -3.96 -10.52 4.73
CA ILE A 49 -3.07 -11.26 3.83
C ILE A 49 -1.64 -11.24 4.36
N THR A 50 -1.13 -10.06 4.75
CA THR A 50 0.23 -9.89 5.27
C THR A 50 0.44 -10.67 6.57
N LEU A 51 -0.52 -10.62 7.49
CA LEU A 51 -0.49 -11.39 8.73
C LEU A 51 -0.48 -12.90 8.45
N SER A 52 -1.37 -13.37 7.58
CA SER A 52 -1.48 -14.78 7.21
C SER A 52 -0.18 -15.31 6.62
N LEU A 53 0.46 -14.51 5.77
CA LEU A 53 1.72 -14.82 5.13
C LEU A 53 2.92 -14.84 6.10
N LEU A 54 2.98 -13.89 7.03
CA LEU A 54 4.02 -13.84 8.06
C LEU A 54 3.88 -15.01 9.04
N ILE A 55 2.66 -15.32 9.47
CA ILE A 55 2.38 -16.50 10.30
C ILE A 55 2.73 -17.79 9.55
N GLY A 56 2.37 -17.88 8.27
CA GLY A 56 2.73 -19.01 7.40
C GLY A 56 4.24 -19.18 7.19
N ALA A 57 5.01 -18.11 7.34
CA ALA A 57 6.48 -18.13 7.33
C ALA A 57 7.10 -18.29 8.72
N HIS A 58 6.33 -18.76 9.70
CA HIS A 58 6.77 -19.06 11.07
C HIS A 58 7.24 -17.85 11.90
N PHE A 59 6.84 -16.62 11.53
CA PHE A 59 7.01 -15.47 12.42
C PHE A 59 6.02 -15.54 13.59
N SER A 60 6.42 -15.05 14.77
CA SER A 60 5.49 -14.96 15.90
C SER A 60 4.35 -13.99 15.56
N PRO A 61 3.12 -14.21 16.08
CA PRO A 61 1.98 -13.32 15.82
C PRO A 61 2.26 -11.85 16.22
N VAL A 62 3.03 -11.64 17.28
CA VAL A 62 3.44 -10.30 17.74
C VAL A 62 4.35 -9.63 16.71
N VAL A 63 5.37 -10.33 16.23
CA VAL A 63 6.28 -9.81 15.21
C VAL A 63 5.55 -9.56 13.89
N ALA A 64 4.65 -10.47 13.51
CA ALA A 64 3.82 -10.32 12.33
C ALA A 64 2.91 -9.07 12.40
N GLY A 65 2.31 -8.83 13.57
CA GLY A 65 1.50 -7.64 13.84
C GLY A 65 2.30 -6.34 13.74
N ILE A 66 3.49 -6.30 14.34
CA ILE A 66 4.39 -5.14 14.26
C ILE A 66 4.81 -4.88 12.80
N PHE A 67 5.16 -5.93 12.05
CA PHE A 67 5.52 -5.80 10.64
C PHE A 67 4.38 -5.26 9.77
N ALA A 68 3.16 -5.77 9.95
CA ALA A 68 1.99 -5.27 9.24
C ALA A 68 1.74 -3.79 9.54
N LEU A 69 1.85 -3.39 10.81
CA LEU A 69 1.71 -1.98 11.22
C LEU A 69 2.80 -1.09 10.63
N LEU A 70 4.06 -1.54 10.61
CA LEU A 70 5.17 -0.81 9.99
C LEU A 70 4.97 -0.65 8.48
N GLY A 71 4.50 -1.70 7.80
CA GLY A 71 4.15 -1.64 6.38
C GLY A 71 3.08 -0.58 6.10
N LEU A 72 2.02 -0.54 6.92
CA LEU A 72 1.00 0.49 6.83
C LEU A 72 1.56 1.90 7.12
N MET A 73 2.38 2.06 8.16
CA MET A 73 2.98 3.35 8.52
C MET A 73 3.94 3.89 7.48
N LEU A 74 4.66 3.04 6.75
CA LEU A 74 5.61 3.47 5.72
C LEU A 74 4.91 3.76 4.38
N PHE A 75 3.98 2.88 3.97
CA PHE A 75 3.43 2.91 2.62
C PHE A 75 2.08 3.61 2.48
N ILE A 76 1.34 3.89 3.56
CA ILE A 76 0.09 4.67 3.47
C ILE A 76 0.35 6.18 3.47
N PRO A 77 1.23 6.74 4.32
CA PRO A 77 1.50 8.18 4.32
C PRO A 77 2.25 8.63 3.08
N ALA A 78 3.17 7.82 2.54
CA ALA A 78 3.98 8.21 1.39
C ALA A 78 3.11 8.63 0.18
N PRO A 79 2.14 7.83 -0.31
CA PRO A 79 1.18 8.26 -1.33
C PRO A 79 0.38 9.51 -0.94
N VAL A 80 -0.04 9.62 0.33
CA VAL A 80 -0.84 10.75 0.82
C VAL A 80 -0.08 12.07 0.72
N PHE A 81 1.19 12.10 1.14
CA PHE A 81 2.05 13.28 1.05
C PHE A 81 2.40 13.60 -0.41
N LEU A 82 2.74 12.57 -1.17
CA LEU A 82 3.19 12.67 -2.55
C LEU A 82 2.08 13.14 -3.50
N LEU A 83 0.84 12.69 -3.30
CA LEU A 83 -0.29 13.01 -4.16
C LEU A 83 -1.00 14.33 -3.83
N ASN A 84 -0.58 15.03 -2.76
CA ASN A 84 -1.11 16.35 -2.40
C ASN A 84 -1.02 17.35 -3.57
N HIS A 85 0.00 17.20 -4.41
CA HIS A 85 0.31 18.13 -5.50
C HIS A 85 -0.15 17.68 -6.90
N LYS A 86 -1.02 16.65 -7.02
CA LYS A 86 -1.41 16.03 -8.32
C LYS A 86 -0.22 15.79 -9.27
N PRO A 87 0.84 15.12 -8.81
CA PRO A 87 1.98 14.93 -9.67
C PRO A 87 1.64 14.04 -10.88
N GLN A 88 2.07 14.46 -12.07
CA GLN A 88 2.05 13.60 -13.28
C GLN A 88 2.81 12.29 -13.07
N TRP A 89 3.76 12.27 -12.13
CA TRP A 89 4.52 11.09 -11.74
C TRP A 89 3.77 10.10 -10.83
N ALA A 90 2.51 10.34 -10.46
CA ALA A 90 1.72 9.37 -9.67
C ALA A 90 1.67 8.00 -10.36
N ILE A 91 1.39 7.96 -11.66
CA ILE A 91 1.38 6.73 -12.45
C ILE A 91 2.80 6.14 -12.54
N ALA A 92 3.81 6.99 -12.78
CA ALA A 92 5.20 6.57 -12.81
C ALA A 92 5.67 5.95 -11.47
N SER A 93 5.15 6.44 -10.33
CA SER A 93 5.45 5.88 -9.01
C SER A 93 4.85 4.49 -8.81
N ILE A 94 3.65 4.23 -9.34
CA ILE A 94 3.05 2.89 -9.33
C ILE A 94 3.94 1.94 -10.12
N ILE A 95 4.36 2.34 -11.32
CA ILE A 95 5.25 1.55 -12.17
C ILE A 95 6.57 1.29 -11.45
N ALA A 96 7.20 2.32 -10.88
CA ALA A 96 8.45 2.19 -10.14
C ALA A 96 8.35 1.23 -8.96
N ILE A 97 7.24 1.26 -8.22
CA ILE A 97 7.02 0.37 -7.07
C ILE A 97 6.72 -1.06 -7.52
N CYS A 98 6.00 -1.25 -8.62
CA CYS A 98 5.85 -2.56 -9.24
C CYS A 98 7.20 -3.14 -9.69
N LEU A 99 8.05 -2.33 -10.31
CA LEU A 99 9.39 -2.74 -10.73
C LEU A 99 10.30 -3.02 -9.53
N LEU A 100 10.27 -2.18 -8.50
CA LEU A 100 11.01 -2.39 -7.25
C LEU A 100 10.56 -3.69 -6.57
N SER A 101 9.24 -3.88 -6.46
CA SER A 101 8.64 -5.10 -5.94
C SER A 101 9.10 -6.33 -6.71
N ALA A 102 9.10 -6.28 -8.05
CA ALA A 102 9.55 -7.38 -8.89
C ALA A 102 11.05 -7.65 -8.71
N GLY A 103 11.89 -6.61 -8.69
CA GLY A 103 13.34 -6.73 -8.48
C GLY A 103 13.68 -7.32 -7.11
N LEU A 104 13.04 -6.83 -6.05
CA LEU A 104 13.19 -7.38 -4.70
C LEU A 104 12.71 -8.84 -4.62
N GLN A 105 11.62 -9.17 -5.33
CA GLN A 105 11.13 -10.55 -5.39
C GLN A 105 12.14 -11.48 -6.07
N LEU A 106 12.71 -11.07 -7.22
CA LEU A 106 13.73 -11.83 -7.94
C LEU A 106 14.99 -12.06 -7.09
N ILE A 107 15.48 -11.02 -6.40
CA ILE A 107 16.64 -11.13 -5.51
C ILE A 107 16.34 -12.12 -4.37
N SER A 108 15.13 -12.06 -3.83
CA SER A 108 14.74 -12.89 -2.68
C SER A 108 14.36 -14.34 -3.01
N GLY A 109 14.01 -14.61 -4.28
CA GLY A 109 13.65 -15.93 -4.78
C GLY A 109 14.82 -16.65 -5.47
N GLY A 110 15.96 -15.98 -5.62
CA GLY A 110 17.23 -16.55 -6.08
C GLY A 110 18.09 -17.16 -4.96
N GLN A 111 17.54 -17.31 -3.75
CA GLN A 111 18.11 -18.07 -2.62
C GLN A 111 17.16 -19.21 -2.25
#